data_AF-X5Y3C1-F1
#
_entry.id   AF-X5Y3C1-F1
#
_cell.length_a   1.000
_cell.length_b   1.000
_cell.length_c   1.000
_cell.angle_alpha   90.00
_cell.angle_beta   90.00
_cell.angle_gamma   90.00
#
_symmetry.space_group_name_H-M   'P 1'
#
loop_
_entity.id
_entity.type
_entity.pdbx_description
1 polymer ?
#
loop_
_entity_poly.entity_id
_entity_poly.type
_entity_poly.pdbx_seq_one_letter_code
_entity_poly.pdbx_strand_id
1 'polypeptide(L)'
;MRLVRAIQSIWPSTRILIRADSHYCSPRIIDWCRADDVDFILGVAPTTTLRKHVADLEARSLARFEASAKTNKVRRFKEFLDGAAS
;
A
#
# COMPACT_ATOMS: atom_id res chain seq x y z
N MET A 1 13.37 -14.13 3.47
CA MET A 1 12.14 -14.92 3.24
C MET A 1 12.45 -16.23 2.51
N ARG A 2 11.99 -17.39 3.02
CA ARG A 2 12.30 -18.71 2.41
C ARG A 2 11.77 -18.84 0.97
N LEU A 3 10.55 -18.39 0.72
CA LEU A 3 9.91 -18.49 -0.59
C LEU A 3 10.67 -17.67 -1.66
N VAL A 4 11.00 -16.42 -1.35
CA VAL A 4 11.73 -15.54 -2.28
C VAL A 4 13.08 -16.13 -2.66
N ARG A 5 13.86 -16.62 -1.67
CA ARG A 5 15.13 -17.30 -1.93
C ARG A 5 14.96 -18.55 -2.80
N ALA A 6 13.90 -19.32 -2.60
CA ALA A 6 13.62 -20.50 -3.42
C ALA A 6 13.28 -20.12 -4.88
N ILE A 7 12.50 -19.07 -5.10
CA ILE A 7 12.18 -18.56 -6.44
C ILE A 7 13.46 -18.07 -7.14
N GLN A 8 14.28 -17.25 -6.47
CA GLN A 8 15.53 -16.72 -7.03
C GLN A 8 16.56 -17.82 -7.32
N SER A 9 16.56 -18.92 -6.56
CA SER A 9 17.44 -20.06 -6.83
C SER A 9 17.14 -20.76 -8.16
N ILE A 10 15.90 -20.69 -8.64
CA ILE A 10 15.47 -21.33 -9.89
C ILE A 10 15.49 -20.31 -11.04
N TRP A 11 15.07 -19.07 -10.76
CA TRP A 11 15.03 -17.97 -11.73
C TRP A 11 15.79 -16.75 -11.20
N PRO A 12 17.12 -16.71 -11.39
CA PRO A 12 17.98 -15.70 -10.75
C PRO A 12 17.76 -14.28 -11.29
N SER A 13 17.22 -14.12 -12.50
CA SER A 13 16.95 -12.81 -13.12
C SER A 13 15.51 -12.32 -12.94
N THR A 14 14.65 -13.09 -12.28
CA THR A 14 13.25 -12.71 -12.07
C THR A 14 13.16 -11.60 -11.04
N ARG A 15 12.59 -10.45 -11.45
CA ARG A 15 12.25 -9.37 -10.51
C ARG A 15 11.03 -9.76 -9.68
N ILE A 16 11.10 -9.53 -8.37
CA ILE A 16 10.06 -9.90 -7.42
C ILE A 16 9.52 -8.65 -6.75
N LEU A 17 8.19 -8.48 -6.79
CA LEU A 17 7.46 -7.44 -6.09
C LEU A 17 6.59 -8.06 -5.00
N ILE A 18 6.84 -7.73 -3.73
CA ILE A 18 5.99 -8.15 -2.62
C ILE A 18 4.87 -7.14 -2.41
N ARG A 19 3.63 -7.64 -2.39
CA ARG A 19 2.46 -6.85 -1.98
C ARG A 19 1.85 -7.44 -0.71
N ALA A 20 1.71 -6.61 0.32
CA ALA A 20 1.09 -7.02 1.57
C ALA A 20 0.33 -5.87 2.23
N ASP A 21 -0.56 -6.20 3.17
CA ASP A 21 -1.28 -5.21 3.97
C ASP A 21 -0.38 -4.56 5.04
N SER A 22 -0.98 -3.69 5.85
CA SER A 22 -0.27 -2.91 6.87
C SER A 22 0.32 -3.73 8.00
N HIS A 23 -0.13 -4.96 8.24
CA HIS A 23 0.46 -5.84 9.24
C HIS A 23 1.94 -6.14 8.93
N TYR A 24 2.31 -6.12 7.64
CA TYR A 24 3.66 -6.43 7.18
C TYR A 24 4.54 -5.19 6.99
N CYS A 25 3.99 -3.98 7.13
CA CYS A 25 4.72 -2.72 6.98
C CYS A 25 5.53 -2.40 8.25
N SER A 26 6.55 -3.20 8.50
CA SER A 26 7.47 -3.04 9.62
C SER A 26 8.89 -2.74 9.12
N PRO A 27 9.72 -2.03 9.92
CA PRO A 27 11.11 -1.75 9.56
C PRO A 27 11.87 -3.01 9.13
N ARG A 28 11.73 -4.10 9.90
CA ARG A 28 12.36 -5.40 9.59
C ARG A 28 12.04 -5.93 8.19
N ILE A 29 10.79 -5.81 7.75
CA ILE A 29 10.38 -6.30 6.42
C ILE A 29 10.90 -5.37 5.33
N ILE A 30 10.79 -4.06 5.52
CA ILE A 30 11.29 -3.06 4.58
C ILE A 30 12.80 -3.18 4.40
N ASP A 31 13.55 -3.31 5.49
CA ASP A 31 15.00 -3.45 5.47
C ASP A 31 15.42 -4.74 4.79
N TRP A 32 14.72 -5.85 5.05
CA TRP A 32 14.97 -7.11 4.35
C TRP A 32 14.70 -7.00 2.84
N CYS A 33 13.60 -6.37 2.43
CA CYS A 33 13.30 -6.16 1.01
C CYS A 33 14.39 -5.32 0.33
N ARG A 34 14.86 -4.24 0.98
CA ARG A 34 15.93 -3.38 0.45
C ARG A 34 17.26 -4.12 0.34
N ALA A 35 17.60 -4.95 1.34
CA ALA A 35 18.86 -5.69 1.36
C ALA A 35 18.91 -6.81 0.30
N ASP A 36 17.78 -7.48 0.03
CA ASP A 36 17.69 -8.59 -0.93
C ASP A 36 17.22 -8.13 -2.34
N ASP A 37 17.22 -6.82 -2.64
CA ASP A 37 16.77 -6.20 -3.90
C ASP A 37 15.37 -6.66 -4.35
N VAL A 38 14.44 -6.68 -3.39
CA VAL A 38 13.04 -7.05 -3.60
C VAL A 38 12.18 -5.79 -3.59
N ASP A 39 11.49 -5.53 -4.69
CA ASP A 39 10.52 -4.44 -4.77
C ASP A 39 9.35 -4.72 -3.81
N PHE A 40 8.72 -3.67 -3.28
CA PHE A 40 7.57 -3.84 -2.39
C PHE A 40 6.50 -2.75 -2.50
N ILE A 41 5.24 -3.16 -2.28
CA ILE A 41 4.08 -2.31 -2.01
C ILE A 41 3.45 -2.80 -0.71
N LEU A 42 3.67 -2.08 0.37
CA LEU A 42 3.12 -2.41 1.69
C LEU A 42 2.04 -1.40 2.06
N GLY A 43 0.91 -1.89 2.56
CA GLY A 43 -0.10 -1.01 3.15
C GLY A 43 0.47 -0.27 4.36
N VAL A 44 0.03 0.95 4.64
CA VAL A 44 0.39 1.65 5.89
C VAL A 44 -0.81 1.59 6.83
N ALA A 45 -0.58 1.30 8.11
CA ALA A 45 -1.65 1.25 9.08
C ALA A 45 -2.29 2.65 9.25
N PRO A 46 -3.62 2.75 9.46
CA PRO A 46 -4.25 4.04 9.71
C PRO A 46 -3.66 4.74 10.93
N THR A 47 -3.29 6.01 10.77
CA THR A 47 -2.87 6.91 11.85
C THR A 47 -3.86 8.07 11.99
N THR A 48 -3.81 8.78 13.11
CA THR A 48 -4.61 10.01 13.29
C THR A 48 -4.21 11.09 12.29
N THR A 49 -2.92 11.18 11.92
CA THR A 49 -2.44 12.08 10.85
C THR A 49 -3.04 11.70 9.50
N LEU A 50 -2.95 10.42 9.11
CA LEU A 50 -3.54 9.93 7.87
C LEU A 50 -5.04 10.21 7.81
N ARG A 51 -5.75 10.00 8.94
CA ARG A 51 -7.18 10.30 9.06
C ARG A 51 -7.52 11.75 8.75
N LYS A 52 -6.69 12.71 9.18
CA LYS A 52 -6.88 14.14 8.87
C LYS A 52 -6.77 14.41 7.37
N HIS A 53 -5.88 13.71 6.66
CA HIS A 53 -5.73 13.86 5.21
C HIS A 53 -6.92 13.30 4.42
N VAL A 54 -7.49 12.17 4.87
CA VAL A 54 -8.47 11.42 4.06
C VAL A 54 -9.94 11.69 4.40
N ALA A 55 -10.24 12.31 5.55
CA ALA A 55 -11.61 12.59 6.01
C ALA A 55 -12.52 13.21 4.94
N ASP A 56 -12.13 14.38 4.44
CA ASP A 56 -12.90 15.11 3.44
C ASP A 56 -12.86 14.41 2.07
N LEU A 57 -11.78 13.68 1.79
CA LEU A 57 -11.66 12.90 0.57
C LEU A 57 -12.67 11.77 0.53
N GLU A 58 -12.84 11.04 1.64
CA GLU A 58 -13.83 9.98 1.80
C GLU A 58 -15.25 10.53 1.68
N ALA A 59 -15.57 11.61 2.42
CA ALA A 59 -16.90 12.23 2.37
C ALA A 59 -17.28 12.66 0.95
N ARG A 60 -16.38 13.32 0.20
CA ARG A 60 -16.61 13.71 -1.20
C ARG A 60 -16.71 12.51 -2.13
N SER A 61 -15.97 11.44 -1.85
CA SER A 61 -16.02 10.22 -2.66
C SER A 61 -17.35 9.50 -2.48
N LEU A 62 -17.87 9.45 -1.25
CA LEU A 62 -19.20 8.94 -0.96
C LEU A 62 -20.27 9.77 -1.66
N ALA A 63 -20.24 11.11 -1.54
CA ALA A 63 -21.20 11.98 -2.20
C ALA A 63 -21.21 11.80 -3.74
N ARG A 64 -20.03 11.63 -4.36
CA ARG A 64 -19.92 11.35 -5.80
C ARG A 64 -20.51 9.99 -6.16
N PHE A 65 -20.30 8.97 -5.33
CA PHE A 65 -20.89 7.66 -5.54
C PHE A 65 -22.42 7.70 -5.44
N GLU A 66 -22.95 8.38 -4.43
CA GLU A 66 -24.40 8.55 -4.23
C GLU A 66 -25.07 9.31 -5.38
N ALA A 67 -24.41 10.36 -5.90
CA ALA A 67 -24.90 11.10 -7.06
C ALA A 67 -24.74 10.37 -8.41
N SER A 68 -24.01 9.25 -8.44
CA SER A 68 -23.83 8.47 -9.67
C SER A 68 -25.06 7.65 -10.00
N ALA A 69 -25.20 7.21 -11.25
CA ALA A 69 -26.24 6.25 -11.64
C ALA A 69 -26.08 4.86 -10.97
N LYS A 70 -24.99 4.63 -10.21
CA LYS A 70 -24.63 3.36 -9.54
C LYS A 70 -24.58 2.14 -10.47
N THR A 71 -24.54 2.37 -11.79
CA THR A 71 -24.43 1.35 -12.83
C THR A 71 -23.00 0.82 -12.99
N ASN A 72 -22.00 1.56 -12.51
CA ASN A 72 -20.59 1.22 -12.60
C ASN A 72 -19.84 1.51 -11.30
N LYS A 73 -18.72 0.81 -11.09
CA LYS A 73 -17.82 1.07 -9.96
C LYS A 73 -17.20 2.46 -10.10
N VAL A 74 -17.45 3.34 -9.13
CA VAL A 74 -16.77 4.64 -9.03
C VAL A 74 -15.55 4.48 -8.14
N ARG A 75 -14.36 4.82 -8.65
CA ARG A 75 -13.09 4.78 -7.90
C ARG A 75 -12.46 6.17 -7.89
N ARG A 76 -11.81 6.52 -6.78
CA ARG A 76 -10.99 7.72 -6.67
C ARG A 76 -9.61 7.34 -6.17
N PHE A 77 -8.59 7.87 -6.83
CA PHE A 77 -7.19 7.74 -6.43
C PHE A 77 -6.66 9.12 -6.06
N LYS A 78 -5.85 9.17 -5.01
CA LYS A 78 -5.22 10.41 -4.54
C LYS A 78 -3.93 10.04 -3.83
N GLU A 79 -2.98 10.97 -3.91
CA GLU A 79 -1.69 10.91 -3.23
C GLU A 79 -1.54 12.16 -2.36
N PHE A 80 -0.82 12.00 -1.25
CA PHE A 80 -0.45 13.05 -0.31
C PHE A 80 0.82 12.63 0.42
N LEU A 81 1.59 13.61 0.87
CA LEU A 81 2.71 13.39 1.79
C LEU A 81 2.14 13.15 3.19
N ASP A 82 2.44 11.99 3.78
CA ASP A 82 1.99 11.59 5.12
C ASP A 82 3.21 11.25 5.98
N GLY A 83 3.11 11.54 7.28
CA GLY A 83 4.11 11.21 8.28
C GLY A 83 3.45 10.96 9.63
N ALA A 84 3.98 10.00 10.39
CA ALA A 84 3.51 9.80 11.76
C ALA A 84 3.72 11.09 12.57
N ALA A 85 2.77 11.42 13.44
CA ALA A 85 2.98 12.48 14.41
C ALA A 85 4.19 12.14 15.27
N SER A 86 5.12 13.09 15.44
CA SER A 86 6.29 12.98 16.31
C SER A 86 5.91 13.07 17.78
#